data_AF-A0A953CL05-F1
#
_entry.id   AF-A0A953CL05-F1
#
_cell.length_a   1.000
_cell.length_b   1.000
_cell.length_c   1.000
_cell.angle_alpha   90.00
_cell.angle_beta   90.00
_cell.angle_gamma   90.00
#
_symmetry.space_group_name_H-M   'P 1'
#
loop_
_entity.id
_entity.type
_entity.pdbx_description
1 polymer ?
#
loop_
_entity_poly.entity_id
_entity_poly.type
_entity_poly.pdbx_seq_one_letter_code
_entity_poly.pdbx_strand_id
1 'polypeptide(L)'
;MNTIRQDVRRYIEENLLLGAGARLPEDADSFLEYQILDSTGFLELVAHLEETYGIKVGDDEMVPENLDSLAAIEAFVLRKQEAAQ
;
A
#
# COMPACT_ATOMS: atom_id res chain seq x y z
N MET A 1 17.72 6.98 -3.42
CA MET A 1 16.43 7.21 -4.10
C MET A 1 15.44 6.30 -3.41
N ASN A 2 14.55 6.85 -2.58
CA ASN A 2 13.48 6.06 -1.98
C ASN A 2 12.45 5.78 -3.08
N THR A 3 12.12 4.50 -3.28
CA THR A 3 11.04 4.08 -4.16
C THR A 3 9.72 4.11 -3.41
N ILE A 4 8.59 4.20 -4.13
CA ILE A 4 7.23 4.19 -3.54
C ILE A 4 7.06 2.96 -2.64
N ARG A 5 7.58 1.80 -3.09
CA ARG A 5 7.61 0.57 -2.29
C ARG A 5 8.26 0.73 -0.93
N GLN A 6 9.42 1.38 -0.83
CA GLN A 6 10.13 1.53 0.44
C GLN A 6 9.39 2.45 1.42
N ASP A 7 8.76 3.50 0.90
CA ASP A 7 7.94 4.41 1.69
C ASP A 7 6.72 3.69 2.28
N VAL A 8 5.96 3.02 1.41
CA VAL A 8 4.77 2.26 1.79
C VAL A 8 5.13 1.11 2.74
N ARG A 9 6.22 0.39 2.47
CA ARG A 9 6.73 -0.67 3.35
C ARG A 9 6.97 -0.16 4.76
N ARG A 10 7.69 0.96 4.87
CA ARG A 10 7.99 1.57 6.16
C ARG A 10 6.70 2.02 6.85
N TYR A 11 5.77 2.62 6.12
CA TYR A 11 4.48 3.03 6.68
C TYR A 11 3.72 1.85 7.27
N ILE A 12 3.61 0.74 6.53
CA ILE A 12 2.95 -0.48 7.00
C ILE A 12 3.70 -1.07 8.23
N GLU A 13 5.04 -1.12 8.20
CA GLU A 13 5.88 -1.60 9.32
C GLU A 13 5.77 -0.75 10.59
N GLU A 14 5.61 0.57 10.46
CA GLU A 14 5.57 1.48 11.62
C GLU A 14 4.15 1.74 12.14
N ASN A 15 3.14 1.75 11.26
CA ASN A 15 1.78 2.19 11.60
C ASN A 15 0.76 1.04 11.63
N LEU A 16 0.92 0.02 10.79
CA LEU A 16 -0.10 -1.02 10.60
C LEU A 16 0.26 -2.35 11.26
N LEU A 17 1.56 -2.65 11.37
CA LEU A 17 2.04 -3.86 12.01
C LEU A 17 1.90 -3.79 13.55
N LEU A 18 0.92 -4.54 14.06
CA LEU A 18 0.65 -4.74 15.49
C LEU A 18 1.75 -5.58 16.16
N GLY A 19 2.91 -4.97 16.42
CA GLY A 19 3.89 -5.52 17.36
C GLY A 19 5.30 -5.75 16.80
N ALA A 20 6.27 -5.48 17.68
CA ALA A 20 7.69 -5.44 17.38
C ALA A 20 8.23 -6.75 16.78
N GLY A 21 8.44 -6.76 15.46
CA GLY A 21 9.29 -7.75 14.79
C GLY A 21 8.68 -8.43 13.56
N ALA A 22 7.40 -8.22 13.25
CA ALA A 22 6.86 -8.67 11.99
C ALA A 22 7.34 -7.71 10.88
N ARG A 23 8.05 -8.28 9.89
CA ARG A 23 8.54 -7.56 8.72
C ARG A 23 7.66 -7.91 7.55
N LEU A 24 7.43 -6.94 6.68
CA LEU A 24 6.83 -7.25 5.39
C LEU A 24 7.72 -8.26 4.65
N PRO A 25 7.12 -9.26 3.99
CA PRO A 25 7.82 -10.21 3.14
C PRO A 25 8.35 -9.51 1.87
N GLU A 26 8.49 -10.19 0.74
CA GLU A 26 9.01 -9.57 -0.48
C GLU A 26 8.04 -8.55 -1.07
N ASP A 27 8.53 -7.71 -2.00
CA ASP A 27 7.71 -6.65 -2.61
C ASP A 27 6.47 -7.16 -3.36
N ALA A 28 6.49 -8.45 -3.75
CA ALA A 28 5.43 -9.12 -4.50
C ALA A 28 4.55 -10.04 -3.63
N ASP A 29 4.78 -10.07 -2.31
CA ASP A 29 3.97 -10.88 -1.42
C ASP A 29 2.63 -10.20 -1.07
N SER A 30 1.62 -11.04 -0.88
CA SER A 30 0.22 -10.66 -0.66
C SER A 30 -0.10 -10.33 0.80
N PHE A 31 -0.37 -9.07 1.11
CA PHE A 31 -0.70 -8.62 2.46
C PHE A 31 -1.91 -9.33 3.05
N LEU A 32 -2.90 -9.69 2.23
CA LEU A 32 -4.06 -10.46 2.69
C LEU A 32 -3.69 -11.91 2.99
N GLU A 33 -2.87 -12.55 2.16
CA GLU A 33 -2.46 -13.95 2.36
C GLU A 33 -1.62 -14.11 3.62
N TYR A 34 -0.73 -13.16 3.88
CA TYR A 34 0.05 -13.11 5.12
C TYR A 34 -0.71 -12.50 6.31
N GLN A 35 -1.97 -12.10 6.11
CA GLN A 35 -2.80 -11.41 7.11
C GLN A 35 -2.06 -10.24 7.79
N ILE A 36 -1.29 -9.48 7.01
CA ILE A 36 -0.52 -8.32 7.49
C ILE A 36 -1.44 -7.12 7.71
N LEU A 37 -2.46 -6.99 6.85
CA LEU A 37 -3.43 -5.92 6.89
C LEU A 37 -4.83 -6.47 7.17
N ASP A 38 -5.45 -5.94 8.21
CA ASP A 38 -6.89 -6.05 8.44
C ASP A 38 -7.66 -5.03 7.57
N SER A 39 -8.98 -5.17 7.52
CA SER A 39 -9.89 -4.25 6.80
C SER A 39 -9.70 -2.78 7.19
N THR A 40 -9.28 -2.50 8.43
CA THR A 40 -8.98 -1.14 8.90
C THR A 40 -7.63 -0.65 8.41
N GLY A 41 -6.62 -1.52 8.35
CA GLY A 41 -5.28 -1.15 7.87
C GLY A 41 -5.28 -0.81 6.38
N PHE A 42 -6.15 -1.45 5.59
CA PHE A 42 -6.36 -1.08 4.18
C PHE A 42 -6.86 0.36 4.02
N LEU A 43 -7.81 0.80 4.86
CA LEU A 43 -8.34 2.17 4.78
C LEU A 43 -7.27 3.21 5.14
N GLU A 44 -6.47 2.96 6.18
CA GLU A 44 -5.35 3.85 6.55
C GLU A 44 -4.27 3.88 5.47
N LEU A 45 -3.94 2.73 4.90
CA LEU A 45 -3.00 2.65 3.78
C LEU A 45 -3.49 3.46 2.58
N VAL A 46 -4.76 3.33 2.19
CA VAL A 46 -5.33 4.11 1.09
C VAL A 46 -5.28 5.60 1.40
N ALA A 47 -5.69 6.02 2.60
CA ALA A 47 -5.63 7.42 3.00
C ALA A 47 -4.20 7.97 2.91
N HIS A 48 -3.21 7.21 3.40
CA HIS A 48 -1.79 7.56 3.29
C HIS A 48 -1.34 7.72 1.83
N LEU A 49 -1.77 6.84 0.94
CA LEU A 49 -1.44 6.93 -0.49
C LEU A 49 -2.08 8.16 -1.13
N GLU A 50 -3.36 8.44 -0.84
CA GLU A 50 -4.06 9.61 -1.34
C GLU A 50 -3.41 10.92 -0.87
N GLU A 51 -3.06 11.02 0.42
CA GLU A 51 -2.42 12.20 1.00
C GLU A 51 -0.96 12.37 0.54
N THR A 52 -0.19 11.28 0.47
CA THR A 52 1.24 11.33 0.13
C THR A 52 1.47 11.58 -1.36
N TYR A 53 0.69 10.93 -2.23
CA TYR A 53 0.87 10.99 -3.68
C TYR A 53 -0.14 11.89 -4.39
N GLY A 54 -1.13 12.43 -3.68
CA GLY A 54 -2.18 13.28 -4.24
C GLY A 54 -3.13 12.54 -5.19
N ILE A 55 -3.21 11.21 -5.06
CA ILE A 55 -4.08 10.37 -5.89
C ILE A 55 -5.45 10.20 -5.23
N LYS A 56 -6.42 9.69 -5.98
CA LYS A 56 -7.75 9.37 -5.45
C LYS A 56 -8.08 7.91 -5.71
N VAL A 57 -8.35 7.13 -4.67
CA VAL A 57 -8.65 5.69 -4.79
C VAL A 57 -10.16 5.49 -4.69
N GLY A 58 -10.78 5.01 -5.76
CA GLY A 58 -12.21 4.66 -5.73
C GLY A 58 -12.45 3.34 -5.01
N ASP A 59 -13.67 3.12 -4.49
CA ASP A 59 -14.11 1.83 -3.93
C ASP A 59 -13.86 0.65 -4.88
N ASP A 60 -14.09 0.84 -6.18
CA ASP A 60 -13.85 -0.19 -7.22
C ASP A 60 -12.36 -0.49 -7.42
N GLU A 61 -11.48 0.43 -7.01
CA GLU A 61 -10.03 0.28 -7.08
C GLU A 61 -9.44 -0.28 -5.77
N MET A 62 -10.21 -0.31 -4.67
CA MET A 62 -9.86 -0.94 -3.40
C MET A 62 -9.97 -2.48 -3.49
N VAL A 63 -9.33 -3.04 -4.51
CA VAL A 63 -9.27 -4.48 -4.75
C VAL A 63 -7.87 -5.00 -4.43
N PRO A 64 -7.75 -6.26 -4.01
CA PRO A 64 -6.45 -6.87 -3.77
C PRO A 64 -5.50 -6.75 -4.98
N GLU A 65 -6.01 -6.85 -6.20
CA GLU A 65 -5.18 -6.71 -7.41
C GLU A 65 -4.37 -5.38 -7.48
N ASN A 66 -4.85 -4.31 -6.84
CA ASN A 66 -4.15 -3.02 -6.80
C ASN A 66 -3.38 -2.76 -5.50
N LEU A 67 -3.84 -3.33 -4.38
CA LEU A 67 -3.40 -2.95 -3.03
C LEU A 67 -2.85 -4.10 -2.19
N ASP A 68 -2.83 -5.33 -2.71
CA ASP A 68 -2.41 -6.53 -1.98
C ASP A 68 -0.88 -6.67 -1.89
N SER A 69 -0.10 -5.94 -2.69
CA SER A 69 1.37 -6.02 -2.64
C SER A 69 2.02 -4.66 -2.83
N LEU A 70 3.25 -4.50 -2.36
CA LEU A 70 4.03 -3.26 -2.56
C LEU A 70 4.23 -2.94 -4.04
N ALA A 71 4.50 -3.96 -4.85
CA ALA A 71 4.63 -3.82 -6.30
C ALA A 71 3.32 -3.37 -6.97
N ALA A 72 2.18 -3.89 -6.53
CA ALA A 72 0.87 -3.50 -7.05
C ALA A 72 0.56 -2.04 -6.70
N ILE A 73 0.82 -1.64 -5.45
CA ILE A 73 0.64 -0.26 -4.99
C ILE A 73 1.52 0.71 -5.78
N GLU A 74 2.81 0.39 -5.96
CA GLU A 74 3.71 1.23 -6.76
C GLU A 74 3.20 1.40 -8.19
N ALA A 75 2.81 0.31 -8.86
CA ALA A 75 2.25 0.36 -10.20
C ALA A 75 0.93 1.16 -10.26
N PHE A 76 0.07 0.99 -9.26
CA PHE A 76 -1.20 1.70 -9.14
C PHE A 76 -0.99 3.21 -8.95
N VAL A 77 -0.13 3.60 -8.00
CA VAL A 77 0.21 5.01 -7.75
C VAL A 77 0.79 5.65 -9.00
N LEU A 78 1.76 5.01 -9.66
CA LEU A 78 2.36 5.52 -10.89
C LEU A 78 1.31 5.74 -11.97
N ARG A 79 0.44 4.75 -12.20
CA ARG A 79 -0.65 4.87 -13.18
C ARG A 79 -1.61 6.02 -12.87
N LYS A 80 -1.92 6.25 -11.59
CA LYS A 80 -2.81 7.33 -11.16
C LYS A 80 -2.15 8.69 -11.31
N GLN A 81 -0.86 8.80 -11.04
CA GLN A 81 -0.08 10.01 -11.28
C GLN A 81 0.00 10.35 -12.78
N GLU A 82 0.18 9.35 -13.64
CA GLU A 82 0.16 9.55 -15.10
C GLU A 82 -1.22 9.93 -15.62
N ALA A 83 -2.29 9.33 -15.08
CA ALA A 83 -3.67 9.63 -15.49
C ALA A 83 -4.20 10.98 -14.96
N ALA A 84 -3.56 11.55 -13.93
CA ALA A 84 -3.89 12.86 -13.37
C ALA A 84 -3.17 14.03 -14.08
N GLN A 85 -2.31 13.74 -15.08
CA GLN A 85 -1.60 14.73 -15.90
C GLN A 85 -2.45 15.28 -17.05
#